data_AF-A0A3N5R582-F1
#
_entry.id   AF-A0A3N5R582-F1
#
_cell.length_a   1.000
_cell.length_b   1.000
_cell.length_c   1.000
_cell.angle_alpha   90.00
_cell.angle_beta   90.00
_cell.angle_gamma   90.00
#
_symmetry.space_group_name_H-M   'P 1'
#
loop_
_entity.id
_entity.type
_entity.pdbx_description
1 polymer ?
#
loop_
_entity_poly.entity_id
_entity_poly.type
_entity_poly.pdbx_seq_one_letter_code
_entity_poly.pdbx_strand_id
1 'polypeptide(L)'
;NVEIPETFVDYSENPREYSLSAVQTVVRVHTRVSDLYNGPYNQLEEQMRLTIEGIKERQEWELINSNKFGLLHSVDPAMRISTRYGAPTPDDLDELLALVWKKPAFFLAHPKAIAAFERECTWRGVPPVTTSLFGTSLITWRGVPLVPCDKLEIKSRYHSNQWLGTTNILLLRVGEADQGVVGLHQSGIPGEIMPSLSARLMGLDSLGVASYLLTLYFSYAVLTDDALGMLENVEVGFYHDYENRKTKVK
;
A
#
# COMPACT_ATOMS: atom_id res chain seq x y z
N ASN A 1 38.72 7.61 -37.17
CA ASN A 1 38.61 6.77 -35.97
C ASN A 1 37.68 7.47 -35.01
N VAL A 2 36.47 6.93 -34.84
CA VAL A 2 35.55 7.40 -33.79
C VAL A 2 35.97 6.69 -32.52
N GLU A 3 36.56 7.42 -31.57
CA GLU A 3 36.91 6.86 -30.26
C GLU A 3 35.63 6.48 -29.52
N ILE A 4 35.59 5.26 -29.01
CA ILE A 4 34.49 4.78 -28.20
C ILE A 4 34.69 5.40 -26.81
N PRO A 5 33.71 6.15 -26.28
CA PRO A 5 33.84 6.72 -24.94
C PRO A 5 33.88 5.59 -23.91
N GLU A 6 35.01 5.46 -23.21
CA GLU A 6 35.16 4.58 -22.05
C GLU A 6 34.65 5.33 -20.81
N THR A 7 33.56 4.85 -20.21
CA THR A 7 33.03 5.35 -18.94
C THR A 7 33.07 4.24 -17.90
N PHE A 8 33.75 4.47 -16.78
CA PHE A 8 33.67 3.60 -15.61
C PHE A 8 32.40 3.96 -14.81
N VAL A 9 31.66 2.96 -14.35
CA VAL A 9 30.47 3.15 -13.52
C VAL A 9 30.86 2.85 -12.08
N ASP A 10 30.95 3.89 -11.26
CA ASP A 10 31.19 3.74 -9.82
C ASP A 10 29.97 3.14 -9.13
N TYR A 11 30.18 2.07 -8.37
CA TYR A 11 29.17 1.54 -7.46
C TYR A 11 29.27 2.21 -6.09
N SER A 12 28.14 2.33 -5.40
CA SER A 12 28.14 2.78 -4.00
C SER A 12 28.89 1.77 -3.13
N GLU A 13 29.86 2.25 -2.35
CA GLU A 13 30.61 1.42 -1.39
C GLU A 13 29.74 0.87 -0.26
N ASN A 14 28.62 1.54 0.05
CA ASN A 14 27.68 1.16 1.10
C ASN A 14 26.25 1.08 0.54
N PRO A 15 25.89 -0.03 -0.15
CA PRO A 15 24.53 -0.24 -0.62
C PRO A 15 23.55 -0.39 0.55
N ARG A 16 22.31 0.02 0.33
CA ARG A 16 21.26 -0.13 1.35
C ARG A 16 20.89 -1.61 1.52
N GLU A 17 21.08 -2.14 2.72
CA GLU A 17 20.65 -3.49 3.06
C GLU A 17 19.21 -3.50 3.57
N TYR A 18 18.40 -4.41 3.02
CA TYR A 18 17.00 -4.59 3.40
C TYR A 18 16.84 -5.82 4.29
N SER A 19 16.77 -5.61 5.59
CA SER A 19 16.46 -6.69 6.53
C SER A 19 14.99 -7.07 6.47
N LEU A 20 14.71 -8.37 6.61
CA LEU A 20 13.34 -8.86 6.75
C LEU A 20 12.77 -8.49 8.12
N SER A 21 11.54 -7.99 8.11
CA SER A 21 10.73 -7.81 9.31
C SER A 21 9.91 -9.08 9.57
N ALA A 22 9.51 -9.28 10.82
CA ALA A 22 8.67 -10.41 11.22
C ALA A 22 7.45 -9.93 12.00
N VAL A 23 6.27 -10.44 11.65
CA VAL A 23 5.06 -10.31 12.45
C VAL A 23 4.71 -11.70 13.01
N GLN A 24 4.46 -11.75 14.31
CA GLN A 24 4.19 -12.99 15.03
C GLN A 24 2.86 -12.92 15.77
N THR A 25 2.12 -14.02 15.78
CA THR A 25 0.87 -14.13 16.54
C THR A 25 0.70 -15.56 17.02
N VAL A 26 0.18 -15.73 18.23
CA VAL A 26 -0.09 -17.04 18.81
C VAL A 26 -1.58 -17.33 18.76
N VAL A 27 -1.94 -18.42 18.10
CA VAL A 27 -3.31 -18.97 18.07
C VAL A 27 -3.43 -19.97 19.21
N ARG A 28 -4.41 -19.77 20.10
CA ARG A 28 -4.67 -20.65 21.24
C ARG A 28 -6.03 -21.30 21.09
N VAL A 29 -6.04 -22.64 21.00
CA VAL A 29 -7.26 -23.42 20.79
C VAL A 29 -7.40 -24.43 21.93
N HIS A 30 -8.56 -24.46 22.58
CA HIS A 30 -8.83 -25.51 23.57
C HIS A 30 -9.07 -26.84 22.86
N THR A 31 -8.34 -27.88 23.24
CA THR A 31 -8.45 -29.25 22.67
C THR A 31 -9.87 -29.80 22.68
N ARG A 32 -10.58 -29.67 23.81
CA ARG A 32 -12.01 -30.01 23.91
C ARG A 32 -12.89 -29.38 22.82
N VAL A 33 -12.60 -28.14 22.41
CA VAL A 33 -13.38 -27.46 21.36
C VAL A 33 -13.05 -28.03 19.99
N SER A 34 -11.77 -28.28 19.70
CA SER A 34 -11.37 -28.94 18.45
C SER A 34 -11.86 -30.38 18.37
N ASP A 35 -12.01 -31.09 19.49
CA ASP A 35 -12.42 -32.50 19.52
C ASP A 35 -13.95 -32.63 19.43
N LEU A 36 -14.71 -31.78 20.14
CA LEU A 36 -16.17 -31.89 20.21
C LEU A 36 -16.92 -31.12 19.11
N TYR A 37 -16.36 -30.02 18.59
CA TYR A 37 -17.06 -29.10 17.68
C TYR A 37 -16.41 -29.00 16.29
N ASN A 38 -15.86 -30.11 15.80
CA ASN A 38 -15.10 -30.15 14.55
C ASN A 38 -15.92 -30.37 13.27
N GLY A 39 -17.26 -30.40 13.36
CA GLY A 39 -18.15 -30.67 12.23
C GLY A 39 -19.26 -29.61 12.13
N PRO A 40 -19.61 -29.12 10.93
CA PRO A 40 -19.04 -29.44 9.61
C PRO A 40 -17.69 -28.73 9.29
N TYR A 41 -17.26 -27.76 10.11
CA TYR A 41 -16.03 -26.99 9.88
C TYR A 41 -14.98 -27.28 10.95
N ASN A 42 -13.72 -27.37 10.50
CA ASN A 42 -12.60 -27.58 11.40
C ASN A 42 -12.26 -26.30 12.18
N GLN A 43 -12.43 -26.34 13.51
CA GLN A 43 -12.26 -25.15 14.34
C GLN A 43 -10.82 -24.61 14.34
N LEU A 44 -9.84 -25.52 14.34
CA LEU A 44 -8.44 -25.13 14.31
C LEU A 44 -8.09 -24.45 12.99
N GLU A 45 -8.53 -25.04 11.87
CA GLU A 45 -8.27 -24.52 10.53
C GLU A 45 -8.91 -23.14 10.34
N GLU A 46 -10.16 -22.95 10.77
CA GLU A 46 -10.84 -21.65 10.67
C GLU A 46 -10.19 -20.59 11.56
N GLN A 47 -9.79 -20.92 12.79
CA GLN A 47 -9.09 -19.97 13.65
C GLN A 47 -7.72 -19.60 13.08
N MET A 48 -7.00 -20.56 12.50
CA MET A 48 -5.77 -20.28 11.78
C MET A 48 -6.02 -19.36 10.60
N ARG A 49 -7.00 -19.68 9.75
CA ARG A 49 -7.35 -18.88 8.57
C ARG A 49 -7.67 -17.43 8.94
N LEU A 50 -8.54 -17.21 9.93
CA LEU A 50 -8.87 -15.85 10.39
C LEU A 50 -7.66 -15.10 10.95
N THR A 51 -6.79 -15.80 11.68
CA THR A 51 -5.58 -15.20 12.21
C THR A 51 -4.61 -14.82 11.09
N ILE A 52 -4.46 -15.69 10.08
CA ILE A 52 -3.62 -15.43 8.91
C ILE A 52 -4.11 -14.20 8.14
N GLU A 53 -5.42 -14.06 7.92
CA GLU A 53 -5.99 -12.86 7.30
C GLU A 53 -5.67 -11.60 8.13
N GLY A 54 -5.83 -11.65 9.46
CA GLY A 54 -5.43 -10.55 10.34
C GLY A 54 -3.93 -10.20 10.26
N ILE A 55 -3.06 -11.21 10.12
CA ILE A 55 -1.61 -11.01 9.93
C ILE A 55 -1.34 -10.33 8.58
N LYS A 56 -2.04 -10.70 7.50
CA LYS A 56 -1.90 -10.05 6.18
C LYS A 56 -2.36 -8.59 6.21
N GLU A 57 -3.46 -8.30 6.88
CA GLU A 57 -3.93 -6.92 7.09
C GLU A 57 -2.89 -6.09 7.86
N ARG A 58 -2.24 -6.70 8.87
CA ARG A 58 -1.14 -6.06 9.60
C ARG A 58 0.11 -5.89 8.73
N GLN A 59 0.43 -6.88 7.89
CA GLN A 59 1.52 -6.81 6.92
C GLN A 59 1.33 -5.62 5.98
N GLU A 60 0.14 -5.46 5.40
CA GLU A 60 -0.19 -4.32 4.53
C GLU A 60 0.03 -2.99 5.24
N TRP A 61 -0.44 -2.87 6.49
CA TRP A 61 -0.23 -1.66 7.29
C TRP A 61 1.26 -1.37 7.54
N GLU A 62 2.07 -2.38 7.87
CA GLU A 62 3.52 -2.22 8.08
C GLU A 62 4.24 -1.84 6.78
N LEU A 63 3.89 -2.46 5.65
CA LEU A 63 4.47 -2.13 4.34
C LEU A 63 4.25 -0.66 3.98
N ILE A 64 3.15 -0.05 4.40
CA ILE A 64 2.82 1.35 4.08
C ILE A 64 3.37 2.31 5.14
N ASN A 65 3.09 2.04 6.41
CA ASN A 65 3.27 3.01 7.51
C ASN A 65 4.52 2.80 8.35
N SER A 66 5.25 1.69 8.22
CA SER A 66 6.40 1.42 9.08
C SER A 66 7.44 2.55 9.00
N ASN A 67 7.91 3.04 10.13
CA ASN A 67 8.91 4.11 10.18
C ASN A 67 10.29 3.68 9.65
N LYS A 68 10.59 2.37 9.70
CA LYS A 68 11.90 1.84 9.32
C LYS A 68 12.03 1.62 7.82
N PHE A 69 10.98 1.05 7.23
CA PHE A 69 11.03 0.62 5.83
C PHE A 69 9.72 0.86 5.09
N GLY A 70 8.69 1.51 5.65
CA GLY A 70 7.39 1.67 5.01
C GLY A 70 7.39 2.62 3.80
N LEU A 71 6.43 2.44 2.88
CA LEU A 71 6.37 3.15 1.59
C LEU A 71 6.38 4.66 1.78
N LEU A 72 5.60 5.17 2.73
CA LEU A 72 5.53 6.60 3.03
C LEU A 72 6.89 7.18 3.44
N HIS A 73 7.68 6.40 4.19
CA HIS A 73 8.98 6.82 4.72
C HIS A 73 10.13 6.60 3.73
N SER A 74 9.95 5.68 2.78
CA SER A 74 10.99 5.33 1.80
C SER A 74 11.00 6.20 0.55
N VAL A 75 10.00 7.07 0.36
CA VAL A 75 9.96 8.02 -0.75
C VAL A 75 11.15 8.99 -0.65
N ASP A 76 11.87 9.18 -1.75
CA ASP A 76 12.95 10.15 -1.82
C ASP A 76 12.40 11.60 -1.67
N PRO A 77 13.09 12.51 -0.95
CA PRO A 77 12.64 13.89 -0.82
C PRO A 77 12.33 14.62 -2.14
N ALA A 78 13.03 14.31 -3.22
CA ALA A 78 12.79 14.89 -4.54
C ALA A 78 11.51 14.36 -5.21
N MET A 79 11.01 13.20 -4.77
CA MET A 79 9.82 12.53 -5.29
C MET A 79 8.58 12.81 -4.44
N ARG A 80 8.66 13.79 -3.53
CA ARG A 80 7.55 14.29 -2.72
C ARG A 80 7.03 15.60 -3.29
N ILE A 81 5.75 15.64 -3.59
CA ILE A 81 5.02 16.85 -3.99
C ILE A 81 3.84 17.07 -3.06
N SER A 82 3.38 18.30 -2.93
CA SER A 82 2.19 18.64 -2.13
C SER A 82 1.10 19.16 -3.07
N THR A 83 -0.15 18.93 -2.70
CA THR A 83 -1.29 19.47 -3.44
C THR A 83 -1.25 20.99 -3.53
N ARG A 84 -1.64 21.54 -4.68
CA ARG A 84 -1.65 23.00 -4.92
C ARG A 84 -2.72 23.73 -4.10
N TYR A 85 -3.89 23.13 -4.00
CA TYR A 85 -5.09 23.73 -3.39
C TYR A 85 -5.69 22.85 -2.28
N GLY A 86 -4.94 21.87 -1.78
CA GLY A 86 -5.42 20.91 -0.79
C GLY A 86 -6.10 19.69 -1.41
N ALA A 87 -7.23 19.88 -2.11
CA ALA A 87 -7.96 18.78 -2.76
C ALA A 87 -7.16 18.15 -3.91
N PRO A 88 -7.25 16.82 -4.16
CA PRO A 88 -6.51 16.14 -5.22
C PRO A 88 -7.11 16.45 -6.58
N THR A 89 -6.48 17.35 -7.32
CA THR A 89 -6.94 17.73 -8.66
C THR A 89 -6.30 16.84 -9.74
N PRO A 90 -6.90 16.77 -10.94
CA PRO A 90 -6.27 16.20 -12.14
C PRO A 90 -4.83 16.64 -12.37
N ASP A 91 -4.53 17.92 -12.10
CA ASP A 91 -3.20 18.49 -12.29
C ASP A 91 -2.19 17.92 -11.28
N ASP A 92 -2.59 17.69 -10.03
CA ASP A 92 -1.71 17.11 -9.00
C ASP A 92 -1.35 15.65 -9.32
N LEU A 93 -2.28 14.89 -9.92
CA LEU A 93 -1.98 13.52 -10.39
C LEU A 93 -1.12 13.52 -11.65
N ASP A 94 -1.32 14.48 -12.56
CA ASP A 94 -0.46 14.64 -13.74
C ASP A 94 0.98 15.06 -13.30
N GLU A 95 1.14 15.87 -12.25
CA GLU A 95 2.44 16.16 -11.64
C GLU A 95 3.10 14.91 -11.05
N LEU A 96 2.34 14.09 -10.33
CA LEU A 96 2.86 12.84 -9.78
C LEU A 96 3.32 11.88 -10.89
N LEU A 97 2.58 11.80 -11.99
CA LEU A 97 2.96 11.03 -13.18
C LEU A 97 4.21 11.59 -13.86
N ALA A 98 4.40 12.91 -13.86
CA ALA A 98 5.60 13.53 -14.42
C ALA A 98 6.85 13.15 -13.63
N LEU A 99 6.74 12.94 -12.31
CA LEU A 99 7.81 12.43 -11.47
C LEU A 99 8.13 10.96 -11.79
N VAL A 100 7.11 10.08 -11.72
CA VAL A 100 7.25 8.63 -11.97
C VAL A 100 6.82 8.30 -13.41
N TRP A 101 7.43 8.95 -14.39
CA TRP A 101 7.01 8.84 -15.80
C TRP A 101 7.43 7.52 -16.47
N LYS A 102 8.47 6.88 -15.95
CA LYS A 102 9.03 5.64 -16.51
C LYS A 102 8.15 4.45 -16.11
N LYS A 103 7.12 4.13 -16.91
CA LYS A 103 6.21 2.99 -16.69
C LYS A 103 5.59 2.93 -15.28
N PRO A 104 4.81 3.95 -14.87
CA PRO A 104 4.04 3.87 -13.63
C PRO A 104 3.04 2.70 -13.69
N ALA A 105 2.95 1.93 -12.60
CA ALA A 105 2.09 0.75 -12.52
C ALA A 105 0.70 1.08 -11.98
N PHE A 106 0.62 1.70 -10.80
CA PHE A 106 -0.65 2.09 -10.18
C PHE A 106 -0.46 3.19 -9.14
N PHE A 107 -1.51 3.98 -8.92
CA PHE A 107 -1.61 4.83 -7.75
C PHE A 107 -2.17 4.03 -6.57
N LEU A 108 -1.67 4.31 -5.37
CA LEU A 108 -2.20 3.78 -4.13
C LEU A 108 -2.78 4.94 -3.32
N ALA A 109 -4.08 4.89 -3.02
CA ALA A 109 -4.78 6.00 -2.39
C ALA A 109 -5.84 5.52 -1.41
N HIS A 110 -6.10 6.29 -0.36
CA HIS A 110 -7.23 6.02 0.52
C HIS A 110 -8.56 6.15 -0.25
N PRO A 111 -9.57 5.28 -0.04
CA PRO A 111 -10.85 5.35 -0.76
C PRO A 111 -11.52 6.74 -0.74
N LYS A 112 -11.44 7.45 0.38
CA LYS A 112 -11.91 8.85 0.49
C LYS A 112 -11.13 9.85 -0.37
N ALA A 113 -9.83 9.63 -0.61
CA ALA A 113 -9.03 10.45 -1.53
C ALA A 113 -9.40 10.18 -2.98
N ILE A 114 -9.65 8.91 -3.33
CA ILE A 114 -10.20 8.52 -4.65
C ILE A 114 -11.55 9.22 -4.88
N ALA A 115 -12.45 9.19 -3.91
CA ALA A 115 -13.73 9.90 -4.00
C ALA A 115 -13.56 11.43 -4.09
N ALA A 116 -12.58 12.02 -3.40
CA ALA A 116 -12.28 13.45 -3.53
C ALA A 116 -11.78 13.80 -4.94
N PHE A 117 -10.91 12.97 -5.49
CA PHE A 117 -10.42 13.10 -6.86
C PHE A 117 -11.56 13.01 -7.90
N GLU A 118 -12.49 12.08 -7.72
CA GLU A 118 -13.68 11.98 -8.57
C GLU A 118 -14.58 13.22 -8.49
N ARG A 119 -14.71 13.84 -7.30
CA ARG A 119 -15.44 15.11 -7.14
C ARG A 119 -14.74 16.24 -7.91
N GLU A 120 -13.41 16.35 -7.81
CA GLU A 120 -12.62 17.33 -8.55
C GLU A 120 -12.70 17.13 -10.08
N CYS A 121 -12.71 15.87 -10.52
CA CYS A 121 -12.92 15.47 -11.91
C CYS A 121 -14.31 15.87 -12.42
N THR A 122 -15.35 15.56 -11.64
CA THR A 122 -16.75 15.91 -11.95
C THR A 122 -16.95 17.42 -12.02
N TRP A 123 -16.35 18.17 -11.09
CA TRP A 123 -16.37 19.63 -11.09
C TRP A 123 -15.73 20.23 -12.35
N ARG A 124 -14.64 19.64 -12.84
CA ARG A 124 -13.98 20.04 -14.09
C ARG A 124 -14.66 19.50 -15.35
N GLY A 125 -15.64 18.61 -15.22
CA GLY A 125 -16.34 17.97 -16.33
C GLY A 125 -15.49 16.92 -17.06
N VAL A 126 -14.55 16.30 -16.36
CA VAL A 126 -13.66 15.26 -16.89
C VAL A 126 -13.93 13.95 -16.14
N PRO A 127 -14.84 13.10 -16.60
CA PRO A 127 -15.08 11.82 -15.93
C PRO A 127 -13.89 10.87 -16.15
N PRO A 128 -13.31 10.27 -15.09
CA PRO A 128 -12.23 9.29 -15.24
C PRO A 128 -12.73 8.00 -15.89
N VAL A 129 -11.83 7.31 -16.58
CA VAL A 129 -12.12 6.03 -17.25
C VAL A 129 -11.99 4.90 -16.24
N THR A 130 -12.82 3.87 -16.35
CA THR A 130 -12.70 2.66 -15.53
C THR A 130 -12.02 1.52 -16.27
N THR A 131 -11.34 0.65 -15.53
CA THR A 131 -10.77 -0.61 -16.04
C THR A 131 -11.11 -1.76 -15.09
N SER A 132 -11.16 -2.99 -15.61
CA SER A 132 -11.35 -4.18 -14.77
C SER A 132 -9.99 -4.78 -14.42
N LEU A 133 -9.67 -4.81 -13.13
CA LEU A 133 -8.48 -5.45 -12.57
C LEU A 133 -8.92 -6.47 -11.53
N PHE A 134 -8.47 -7.71 -11.68
CA PHE A 134 -8.80 -8.81 -10.76
C PHE A 134 -10.32 -8.97 -10.50
N GLY A 135 -11.15 -8.72 -11.52
CA GLY A 135 -12.62 -8.77 -11.41
C GLY A 135 -13.28 -7.57 -10.74
N THR A 136 -12.50 -6.56 -10.33
CA THR A 136 -12.99 -5.31 -9.73
C THR A 136 -12.85 -4.16 -10.72
N SER A 137 -13.88 -3.30 -10.81
CA SER A 137 -13.80 -2.07 -11.59
C SER A 137 -13.08 -0.99 -10.80
N LEU A 138 -11.94 -0.53 -11.30
CA LEU A 138 -11.14 0.55 -10.72
C LEU A 138 -11.14 1.76 -11.64
N ILE A 139 -11.05 2.96 -11.07
CA ILE A 139 -10.84 4.16 -11.86
C ILE A 139 -9.38 4.25 -12.32
N THR A 140 -9.18 4.89 -13.46
CA THR A 140 -7.87 5.10 -14.06
C THR A 140 -7.69 6.57 -14.40
N TRP A 141 -6.46 7.03 -14.23
CA TRP A 141 -6.03 8.35 -14.68
C TRP A 141 -4.86 8.19 -15.64
N ARG A 142 -5.02 8.69 -16.88
CA ARG A 142 -4.04 8.55 -17.97
C ARG A 142 -3.58 7.09 -18.23
N GLY A 143 -4.49 6.12 -18.02
CA GLY A 143 -4.18 4.69 -18.18
C GLY A 143 -3.55 4.02 -16.97
N VAL A 144 -3.27 4.76 -15.89
CA VAL A 144 -2.75 4.23 -14.63
C VAL A 144 -3.91 4.04 -13.64
N PRO A 145 -4.14 2.83 -13.09
CA PRO A 145 -5.24 2.57 -12.17
C PRO A 145 -4.99 3.17 -10.78
N LEU A 146 -6.08 3.60 -10.13
CA LEU A 146 -6.08 4.04 -8.73
C LEU A 146 -6.58 2.88 -7.86
N VAL A 147 -5.67 2.30 -7.09
CA VAL A 147 -5.93 1.17 -6.20
C VAL A 147 -6.30 1.71 -4.81
N PRO A 148 -7.48 1.33 -4.27
CA PRO A 148 -7.90 1.73 -2.94
C PRO A 148 -7.10 0.98 -1.86
N CYS A 149 -6.63 1.70 -0.86
CA CYS A 149 -6.02 1.13 0.34
C CYS A 149 -6.40 1.93 1.58
N ASP A 150 -7.09 1.30 2.52
CA ASP A 150 -7.54 1.91 3.78
C ASP A 150 -6.39 2.12 4.79
N LYS A 151 -5.24 1.46 4.59
CA LYS A 151 -4.06 1.61 5.46
C LYS A 151 -3.35 2.95 5.28
N LEU A 152 -3.65 3.71 4.23
CA LEU A 152 -3.23 5.11 4.09
C LEU A 152 -4.03 5.98 5.06
N GLU A 153 -3.49 6.18 6.26
CA GLU A 153 -4.19 6.85 7.34
C GLU A 153 -4.64 8.28 6.96
N ILE A 154 -5.86 8.62 7.36
CA ILE A 154 -6.36 9.99 7.27
C ILE A 154 -6.02 10.71 8.57
N LYS A 155 -5.05 11.61 8.49
CA LYS A 155 -4.71 12.51 9.58
C LYS A 155 -5.75 13.60 9.64
N SER A 156 -6.55 13.61 10.72
CA SER A 156 -7.44 14.71 11.01
C SER A 156 -6.64 15.90 11.53
N ARG A 157 -6.80 17.07 10.91
CA ARG A 157 -6.35 18.33 11.50
C ARG A 157 -7.57 19.14 11.89
N TYR A 158 -7.57 19.61 13.14
CA TYR A 158 -8.50 20.63 13.59
C TYR A 158 -7.98 21.99 13.13
N HIS A 159 -8.49 22.49 12.00
CA HIS A 159 -8.23 23.87 11.61
C HIS A 159 -9.58 24.54 11.28
N SER A 160 -9.89 25.61 12.03
CA SER A 160 -11.06 26.49 11.81
C SER A 160 -12.40 25.77 11.60
N ASN A 161 -13.08 25.34 12.66
CA ASN A 161 -14.49 24.84 12.66
C ASN A 161 -14.88 23.78 11.59
N GLN A 162 -13.92 23.22 10.84
CA GLN A 162 -14.13 22.20 9.82
C GLN A 162 -13.14 21.05 10.04
N TRP A 163 -13.66 19.84 9.89
CA TRP A 163 -12.89 18.61 10.08
C TRP A 163 -12.30 18.20 8.74
N LEU A 164 -11.12 18.74 8.39
CA LEU A 164 -10.42 18.35 7.18
C LEU A 164 -9.51 17.16 7.46
N GLY A 165 -9.86 16.02 6.87
CA GLY A 165 -8.98 14.87 6.81
C GLY A 165 -7.94 15.07 5.71
N THR A 166 -6.67 14.95 6.07
CA THR A 166 -5.54 14.93 5.12
C THR A 166 -4.99 13.52 4.99
N THR A 167 -4.63 13.10 3.79
CA THR A 167 -3.98 11.82 3.52
C THR A 167 -2.93 11.99 2.42
N ASN A 168 -2.31 10.90 2.00
CA ASN A 168 -1.30 10.90 0.95
C ASN A 168 -1.75 9.98 -0.19
N ILE A 169 -1.30 10.28 -1.40
CA ILE A 169 -1.44 9.40 -2.57
C ILE A 169 -0.05 8.99 -3.00
N LEU A 170 0.17 7.70 -3.23
CA LEU A 170 1.43 7.17 -3.73
C LEU A 170 1.29 6.78 -5.20
N LEU A 171 2.38 6.87 -5.95
CA LEU A 171 2.50 6.34 -7.29
C LEU A 171 3.72 5.41 -7.35
N LEU A 172 3.51 4.19 -7.83
CA LEU A 172 4.53 3.15 -7.82
C LEU A 172 4.81 2.65 -9.23
N ARG A 173 6.10 2.47 -9.52
CA ARG A 173 6.60 1.50 -10.50
C ARG A 173 6.92 0.21 -9.77
N VAL A 174 6.57 -0.94 -10.33
CA VAL A 174 6.78 -2.24 -9.67
C VAL A 174 7.55 -3.20 -10.56
N GLY A 175 8.27 -4.12 -9.93
CA GLY A 175 8.98 -5.22 -10.60
C GLY A 175 10.48 -4.96 -10.79
N GLU A 176 11.26 -6.04 -10.68
CA GLU A 176 12.72 -5.98 -10.79
C GLU A 176 13.19 -5.58 -12.19
N ALA A 177 12.52 -6.10 -13.23
CA ALA A 177 12.87 -5.83 -14.63
C ALA A 177 12.77 -4.34 -15.00
N ASP A 178 11.83 -3.62 -14.39
CA ASP A 178 11.65 -2.18 -14.58
C ASP A 178 12.33 -1.37 -13.47
N GLN A 179 13.17 -1.99 -12.62
CA GLN A 179 13.83 -1.35 -11.47
C GLN A 179 12.82 -0.60 -10.57
N GLY A 180 11.69 -1.23 -10.31
CA GLY A 180 10.62 -0.69 -9.49
C GLY A 180 10.71 -1.06 -8.01
N VAL A 181 9.59 -0.96 -7.32
CA VAL A 181 9.37 -1.50 -5.99
C VAL A 181 9.16 -3.01 -6.08
N VAL A 182 9.86 -3.77 -5.24
CA VAL A 182 9.78 -5.24 -5.17
C VAL A 182 9.54 -5.71 -3.74
N GLY A 183 8.65 -6.69 -3.56
CA GLY A 183 8.43 -7.33 -2.27
C GLY A 183 9.51 -8.37 -1.96
N LEU A 184 9.98 -8.40 -0.72
CA LEU A 184 10.96 -9.37 -0.23
C LEU A 184 10.29 -10.34 0.71
N HIS A 185 10.57 -11.63 0.50
CA HIS A 185 9.95 -12.71 1.25
C HIS A 185 11.03 -13.79 1.49
N GLN A 186 11.01 -14.40 2.68
CA GLN A 186 11.90 -15.51 3.01
C GLN A 186 11.35 -16.83 2.43
N SER A 187 12.19 -17.60 1.75
CA SER A 187 11.86 -18.93 1.25
C SER A 187 12.47 -20.04 2.12
N GLY A 188 11.83 -21.22 2.13
CA GLY A 188 12.39 -22.43 2.72
C GLY A 188 12.30 -22.50 4.25
N ILE A 189 11.24 -21.95 4.83
CA ILE A 189 11.08 -21.93 6.29
C ILE A 189 10.48 -23.26 6.77
N PRO A 190 10.96 -23.86 7.87
CA PRO A 190 10.30 -25.02 8.47
C PRO A 190 8.88 -24.69 8.93
N GLY A 191 7.89 -25.45 8.45
CA GLY A 191 6.48 -25.26 8.75
C GLY A 191 5.79 -24.20 7.88
N GLU A 192 6.32 -23.91 6.70
CA GLU A 192 5.75 -22.96 5.73
C GLU A 192 4.39 -23.43 5.20
N ILE A 193 3.37 -22.60 5.38
CA ILE A 193 2.01 -22.82 4.85
C ILE A 193 1.81 -22.02 3.55
N MET A 194 2.31 -20.79 3.52
CA MET A 194 2.29 -19.86 2.40
C MET A 194 3.66 -19.19 2.30
N PRO A 195 4.02 -18.56 1.17
CA PRO A 195 5.30 -17.88 1.02
C PRO A 195 5.61 -17.00 2.24
N SER A 196 6.68 -17.35 2.96
CA SER A 196 7.18 -16.65 4.15
C SER A 196 6.31 -16.69 5.41
N LEU A 197 5.18 -17.41 5.38
CA LEU A 197 4.31 -17.65 6.52
C LEU A 197 4.51 -19.06 7.05
N SER A 198 5.00 -19.15 8.29
CA SER A 198 5.19 -20.42 8.98
C SER A 198 4.24 -20.58 10.16
N ALA A 199 3.78 -21.82 10.38
CA ALA A 199 3.05 -22.20 11.57
C ALA A 199 3.80 -23.30 12.33
N ARG A 200 3.98 -23.10 13.64
CA ARG A 200 4.65 -24.07 14.50
C ARG A 200 3.82 -24.35 15.75
N LEU A 201 3.67 -25.62 16.09
CA LEU A 201 3.05 -26.03 17.35
C LEU A 201 4.02 -25.69 18.50
N MET A 202 3.57 -24.86 19.45
CA MET A 202 4.32 -24.54 20.66
C MET A 202 4.13 -25.60 21.76
N GLY A 203 3.00 -26.32 21.71
CA GLY A 203 2.68 -27.38 22.67
C GLY A 203 1.29 -27.22 23.29
N LEU A 204 1.06 -28.01 24.34
CA LEU A 204 -0.17 -28.07 25.12
C LEU A 204 0.08 -27.50 26.52
N ASP A 205 -0.81 -26.63 26.97
CA ASP A 205 -0.82 -26.14 28.35
C ASP A 205 -1.49 -27.16 29.29
N SER A 206 -1.21 -27.05 30.60
CA SER A 206 -1.85 -27.78 31.70
C SER A 206 -3.38 -27.73 31.69
N LEU A 207 -3.95 -26.68 31.11
CA LEU A 207 -5.39 -26.49 30.93
C LEU A 207 -5.95 -27.13 29.64
N GLY A 208 -5.14 -27.89 28.90
CA GLY A 208 -5.56 -28.54 27.65
C GLY A 208 -5.71 -27.56 26.47
N VAL A 209 -4.98 -26.44 26.48
CA VAL A 209 -4.98 -25.46 25.38
C VAL A 209 -3.77 -25.69 24.49
N ALA A 210 -3.99 -26.00 23.21
CA ALA A 210 -2.96 -26.10 22.20
C ALA A 210 -2.61 -24.70 21.69
N SER A 211 -1.31 -24.38 21.65
CA SER A 211 -0.82 -23.08 21.18
C SER A 211 0.00 -23.24 19.90
N TYR A 212 -0.28 -22.42 18.90
CA TYR A 212 0.42 -22.40 17.62
C TYR A 212 0.98 -21.02 17.36
N LEU A 213 2.27 -20.95 17.04
CA LEU A 213 2.95 -19.73 16.64
C LEU A 213 2.88 -19.56 15.13
N LEU A 214 2.23 -18.50 14.68
CA LEU A 214 2.27 -18.02 13.31
C LEU A 214 3.35 -16.94 13.20
N THR A 215 4.25 -17.08 12.24
CA THR A 215 5.28 -16.08 11.93
C THR A 215 5.30 -15.80 10.44
N LEU A 216 5.13 -14.52 10.08
CA LEU A 216 5.25 -14.02 8.72
C LEU A 216 6.49 -13.15 8.60
N TYR A 217 7.38 -13.48 7.66
CA TYR A 217 8.55 -12.67 7.32
C TYR A 217 8.30 -11.88 6.04
N PHE A 218 8.51 -10.58 6.07
CA PHE A 218 8.32 -9.73 4.90
C PHE A 218 9.19 -8.48 4.96
N SER A 219 9.49 -7.94 3.79
CA SER A 219 10.02 -6.59 3.61
C SER A 219 9.71 -6.16 2.17
N TYR A 220 10.22 -5.02 1.75
CA TYR A 220 10.23 -4.64 0.35
C TYR A 220 11.46 -3.76 0.09
N ALA A 221 11.85 -3.65 -1.18
CA ALA A 221 12.93 -2.78 -1.62
C ALA A 221 12.44 -1.83 -2.71
N VAL A 222 12.84 -0.56 -2.61
CA VAL A 222 12.72 0.43 -3.69
C VAL A 222 14.06 0.42 -4.41
N LEU A 223 14.11 -0.11 -5.63
CA LEU A 223 15.38 -0.32 -6.33
C LEU A 223 16.02 0.99 -6.83
N THR A 224 15.19 1.98 -7.18
CA THR A 224 15.63 3.31 -7.59
C THR A 224 14.70 4.37 -7.03
N ASP A 225 15.25 5.55 -6.75
CA ASP A 225 14.51 6.65 -6.11
C ASP A 225 13.31 7.12 -6.97
N ASP A 226 13.43 7.04 -8.30
CA ASP A 226 12.38 7.42 -9.25
C ASP A 226 11.23 6.41 -9.38
N ALA A 227 11.27 5.28 -8.67
CA ALA A 227 10.24 4.25 -8.71
C ALA A 227 9.03 4.55 -7.83
N LEU A 228 9.14 5.50 -6.88
CA LEU A 228 8.13 5.78 -5.88
C LEU A 228 7.94 7.29 -5.72
N GLY A 229 6.74 7.78 -6.03
CA GLY A 229 6.33 9.16 -5.83
C GLY A 229 5.26 9.28 -4.75
N MET A 230 5.23 10.42 -4.05
CA MET A 230 4.19 10.74 -3.07
C MET A 230 3.62 12.14 -3.27
N LEU A 231 2.29 12.21 -3.32
CA LEU A 231 1.51 13.44 -3.18
C LEU A 231 1.05 13.57 -1.72
N GLU A 232 1.56 14.58 -1.03
CA GLU A 232 1.32 14.88 0.37
C GLU A 232 0.15 15.86 0.55
N ASN A 233 -0.42 15.83 1.76
CA ASN A 233 -1.45 16.79 2.22
C ASN A 233 -2.71 16.80 1.35
N VAL A 234 -3.12 15.64 0.86
CA VAL A 234 -4.35 15.47 0.08
C VAL A 234 -5.57 15.62 0.96
N GLU A 235 -6.34 16.68 0.74
CA GLU A 235 -7.56 16.96 1.48
C GLU A 235 -8.74 16.16 0.93
N VAL A 236 -9.39 15.37 1.80
CA VAL A 236 -10.53 14.53 1.39
C VAL A 236 -11.88 15.13 1.75
N GLY A 237 -11.89 16.24 2.49
CA GLY A 237 -13.08 16.87 3.06
C GLY A 237 -13.69 17.99 2.22
N PHE A 238 -13.13 18.31 1.05
CA PHE A 238 -13.63 19.38 0.19
C PHE A 238 -14.83 18.93 -0.65
N TYR A 239 -15.88 19.74 -0.65
CA TYR A 239 -17.11 19.54 -1.44
C TYR A 239 -17.44 20.83 -2.19
N HIS A 240 -17.73 20.70 -3.48
CA HIS A 240 -18.09 21.82 -4.33
C HIS A 240 -19.57 22.17 -4.17
N ASP A 241 -19.84 23.47 -4.11
CA ASP A 241 -21.19 24.01 -4.26
C ASP A 241 -21.45 24.30 -5.75
N TYR A 242 -22.42 23.59 -6.33
CA TYR A 242 -22.74 23.67 -7.75
C TYR A 242 -23.52 24.94 -8.11
N GLU A 243 -24.16 25.62 -7.16
CA GLU A 243 -24.83 26.90 -7.42
C GLU A 243 -23.80 28.01 -7.73
N ASN A 244 -22.62 27.91 -7.12
CA ASN A 244 -21.50 28.83 -7.33
C ASN A 244 -20.65 28.46 -8.55
N ARG A 245 -21.00 27.41 -9.31
CA ARG A 245 -20.32 27.06 -10.55
C ARG A 245 -20.65 28.13 -11.59
N LYS A 246 -19.73 29.09 -11.78
CA LYS A 246 -19.81 30.05 -12.89
C LYS A 246 -20.01 29.26 -14.18
N THR A 247 -21.24 29.24 -14.67
CA THR A 247 -21.55 28.68 -15.97
C THR A 247 -20.76 29.54 -16.95
N LYS A 248 -19.70 28.97 -17.54
CA LYS A 248 -19.16 29.54 -18.76
C LYS A 248 -20.31 29.50 -19.76
N VAL A 249 -21.02 30.62 -19.86
CA VAL A 249 -21.98 30.88 -20.95
C VAL A 249 -21.21 30.57 -22.23
N LYS A 250 -21.70 29.58 -22.97
CA LYS A 250 -21.15 29.19 -24.27
C LYS A 250 -21.28 30.33 -25.26
#